data_AF-A0A833HIG9-F1
#
_entry.id   AF-A0A833HIG9-F1
#
_cell.length_a   1.000
_cell.length_b   1.000
_cell.length_c   1.000
_cell.angle_alpha   90.00
_cell.angle_beta   90.00
_cell.angle_gamma   90.00
#
_symmetry.space_group_name_H-M   'P 1'
#
loop_
_entity.id
_entity.type
_entity.pdbx_description
1 polymer ?
#
loop_
_entity_poly.entity_id
_entity_poly.type
_entity_poly.pdbx_seq_one_letter_code
_entity_poly.pdbx_strand_id
1 'polypeptide(L)'
;AAATPAAVLAGAALWGLHMAFTQGLLAKLVADTAPADLLGTGFGIFNLVSGGALLAASVVAGALWSSLGAAATFLAGAAFALVATVGLLAATRAR
;
A
#
# COMPACT_ATOMS: atom_id res chain seq x y z
N ALA A 1 20.34 7.34 6.77
CA ALA A 1 19.56 7.51 8.01
C ALA A 1 19.05 8.95 8.06
N ALA A 2 17.77 9.18 8.38
CA ALA A 2 17.22 10.54 8.45
C ALA A 2 17.99 11.34 9.51
N ALA A 3 18.63 12.43 9.08
CA ALA A 3 19.55 13.20 9.92
C ALA A 3 18.84 14.06 10.98
N THR A 4 17.50 14.19 10.90
CA THR A 4 16.72 15.04 11.79
C THR A 4 15.37 14.40 12.16
N PRO A 5 14.87 14.58 13.41
CA PRO A 5 13.55 14.12 13.83
C PRO A 5 12.41 14.64 12.93
N ALA A 6 12.57 15.85 12.40
CA ALA A 6 11.61 16.47 11.48
C ALA A 6 11.41 15.65 10.19
N ALA A 7 12.49 15.11 9.61
CA ALA A 7 12.39 14.29 8.40
C ALA A 7 11.65 12.96 8.64
N VAL A 8 11.86 12.35 9.83
CA VAL A 8 11.12 11.15 10.24
C VAL A 8 9.64 11.45 10.43
N LEU A 9 9.30 12.56 11.10
CA LEU A 9 7.92 12.98 11.31
C LEU A 9 7.20 13.28 9.99
N ALA A 10 7.87 13.98 9.06
CA ALA A 10 7.33 14.24 7.74
C ALA A 10 7.06 12.93 6.98
N GLY A 11 7.99 11.97 7.02
CA GLY A 11 7.81 10.64 6.43
C GLY A 11 6.65 9.87 7.06
N ALA A 12 6.55 9.88 8.39
CA ALA A 12 5.45 9.24 9.11
C ALA A 12 4.08 9.89 8.81
N ALA A 13 4.04 11.22 8.66
CA ALA A 13 2.82 11.94 8.27
C ALA A 13 2.39 11.57 6.85
N LEU A 14 3.32 11.55 5.89
CA LEU A 14 3.06 11.11 4.52
C LEU A 14 2.59 9.65 4.46
N TRP A 15 3.23 8.78 5.24
CA TRP A 15 2.79 7.39 5.39
C TRP A 15 1.37 7.32 5.97
N GLY A 16 1.10 8.02 7.08
CA GLY A 16 -0.20 8.03 7.73
C GLY A 16 -1.32 8.50 6.80
N LEU A 17 -1.04 9.54 6.01
CA LEU A 17 -1.96 10.05 4.99
C LEU A 17 -2.24 8.98 3.91
N HIS A 18 -1.20 8.31 3.43
CA HIS A 18 -1.34 7.20 2.48
C HIS A 18 -2.19 6.06 3.06
N MET A 19 -1.96 5.68 4.32
CA MET A 19 -2.72 4.63 5.00
C MET A 19 -4.19 5.02 5.20
N ALA A 20 -4.47 6.28 5.53
CA ALA A 20 -5.83 6.78 5.67
C ALA A 20 -6.61 6.70 4.34
N PHE A 21 -5.97 7.07 3.22
CA PHE A 21 -6.59 7.01 1.90
C PHE A 21 -6.76 5.59 1.35
N THR A 22 -5.93 4.65 1.77
CA THR A 22 -6.01 3.26 1.31
C THR A 22 -6.79 2.40 2.28
N GLN A 23 -6.23 2.08 3.44
CA GLN A 23 -6.85 1.17 4.40
C GLN A 23 -8.15 1.71 4.98
N GLY A 24 -8.23 3.00 5.29
CA GLY A 24 -9.45 3.61 5.85
C GLY A 24 -10.63 3.55 4.88
N LEU A 25 -10.39 3.92 3.62
CA LEU A 25 -11.43 3.89 2.59
C LEU A 25 -11.80 2.46 2.17
N LEU A 26 -10.83 1.57 2.00
CA LEU A 26 -11.10 0.17 1.65
C LEU A 26 -11.89 -0.55 2.74
N ALA A 27 -11.55 -0.34 4.01
CA ALA A 27 -12.29 -0.91 5.13
C ALA A 27 -13.75 -0.42 5.17
N LYS A 28 -13.97 0.88 4.89
CA LYS A 28 -15.33 1.43 4.73
C LYS A 28 -16.08 0.72 3.61
N LEU A 29 -15.47 0.54 2.44
CA LEU A 29 -16.12 -0.12 1.30
C LEU A 29 -16.52 -1.57 1.63
N VAL A 30 -15.69 -2.30 2.38
CA VAL A 30 -16.03 -3.64 2.87
C VAL A 30 -17.26 -3.60 3.78
N ALA A 31 -17.30 -2.67 4.73
CA ALA A 31 -18.43 -2.50 5.63
C ALA A 31 -19.73 -2.12 4.90
N ASP A 32 -19.63 -1.26 3.88
CA ASP A 32 -20.79 -0.81 3.10
C ASP A 32 -21.32 -1.90 2.14
N THR A 33 -20.46 -2.84 1.72
CA THR A 33 -20.81 -3.88 0.71
C THR A 33 -21.24 -5.21 1.34
N ALA A 34 -20.69 -5.56 2.51
CA ALA A 34 -20.98 -6.85 3.13
C ALA A 34 -22.33 -6.85 3.87
N PRO A 35 -23.13 -7.93 3.75
CA PRO A 35 -24.34 -8.12 4.55
C PRO A 35 -24.07 -8.07 6.05
N ALA A 36 -24.99 -7.51 6.85
CA ALA A 36 -24.81 -7.28 8.28
C ALA A 36 -24.48 -8.57 9.07
N ASP A 37 -25.04 -9.69 8.64
CA ASP A 37 -24.82 -11.04 9.18
C ASP A 37 -23.46 -11.65 8.82
N LEU A 38 -22.77 -11.11 7.80
CA LEU A 38 -21.49 -11.61 7.28
C LEU A 38 -20.36 -10.56 7.33
N LEU A 39 -20.54 -9.43 8.02
CA LEU A 39 -19.56 -8.36 8.14
C LEU A 39 -18.18 -8.87 8.62
N GLY A 40 -18.19 -9.77 9.62
CA GLY A 40 -16.96 -10.38 10.13
C GLY A 40 -16.21 -11.18 9.07
N THR A 41 -16.93 -11.94 8.24
CA THR A 41 -16.35 -12.70 7.11
C THR A 41 -15.82 -11.76 6.03
N GLY A 42 -16.54 -10.67 5.73
CA GLY A 42 -16.08 -9.64 4.79
C GLY A 42 -14.73 -9.03 5.20
N PHE A 43 -14.60 -8.63 6.46
CA PHE A 43 -13.32 -8.16 6.99
C PHE A 43 -12.26 -9.26 7.07
N GLY A 44 -12.65 -10.50 7.37
CA GLY A 44 -11.74 -11.65 7.38
C GLY A 44 -11.08 -11.90 6.02
N ILE A 45 -11.87 -11.93 4.95
CA ILE A 45 -11.38 -12.09 3.58
C ILE A 45 -10.51 -10.90 3.17
N PHE A 46 -10.95 -9.66 3.46
CA PHE A 46 -10.17 -8.45 3.18
C PHE A 46 -8.76 -8.51 3.80
N ASN A 47 -8.67 -8.88 5.08
CA ASN A 47 -7.39 -8.98 5.78
C ASN A 47 -6.56 -10.17 5.28
N LEU A 48 -7.18 -11.32 4.98
CA LEU A 48 -6.47 -12.49 4.45
C LEU A 48 -5.79 -12.18 3.11
N VAL A 49 -6.54 -11.57 2.18
CA VAL A 49 -6.01 -11.19 0.86
C VAL A 49 -4.93 -10.11 1.02
N SER A 50 -5.17 -9.09 1.85
CA SER A 50 -4.19 -8.04 2.12
C SER A 50 -2.90 -8.59 2.73
N GLY A 51 -3.00 -9.52 3.68
CA GLY A 51 -1.86 -10.20 4.28
C GLY A 51 -1.10 -11.08 3.28
N GLY A 52 -1.81 -11.81 2.42
CA GLY A 52 -1.20 -12.60 1.35
C GLY A 52 -0.43 -11.73 0.34
N ALA A 53 -1.02 -10.59 -0.05
CA ALA A 53 -0.36 -9.62 -0.92
C ALA A 53 0.89 -9.01 -0.25
N LEU A 54 0.79 -8.66 1.04
CA LEU A 54 1.93 -8.13 1.81
C LEU A 54 3.06 -9.14 1.95
N LEU A 55 2.74 -10.43 2.13
CA LEU A 55 3.72 -11.50 2.17
C LEU A 55 4.47 -11.62 0.83
N ALA A 56 3.73 -11.68 -0.28
CA ALA A 56 4.31 -11.73 -1.62
C ALA A 56 5.20 -10.50 -1.89
N ALA A 57 4.72 -9.30 -1.55
CA ALA A 57 5.50 -8.07 -1.67
C ALA A 57 6.79 -8.12 -0.83
N SER A 58 6.73 -8.68 0.38
CA SER A 58 7.90 -8.83 1.25
C SER A 58 8.93 -9.82 0.68
N VAL A 59 8.47 -10.94 0.10
CA VAL A 59 9.35 -11.91 -0.57
C VAL A 59 10.05 -11.26 -1.77
N VAL A 60 9.30 -10.55 -2.62
CA VAL A 60 9.86 -9.83 -3.78
C VAL A 60 10.87 -8.78 -3.31
N ALA A 61 10.53 -7.97 -2.31
CA ALA A 61 11.43 -6.98 -1.75
C ALA A 61 12.71 -7.62 -1.19
N GLY A 62 12.59 -8.71 -0.43
CA GLY A 62 13.74 -9.45 0.09
C GLY A 62 14.64 -10.01 -1.02
N ALA A 63 14.04 -10.57 -2.08
CA ALA A 63 14.77 -11.11 -3.22
C ALA A 63 15.50 -10.03 -4.03
N LEU A 64 14.87 -8.86 -4.23
CA LEU A 64 15.52 -7.72 -4.88
C LEU A 64 16.68 -7.18 -4.03
N TRP A 65 16.47 -7.07 -2.71
CA TRP A 65 17.50 -6.60 -1.80
C TRP A 65 18.72 -7.54 -1.77
N SER A 66 18.50 -8.85 -1.74
CA SER A 66 19.58 -9.83 -1.65
C SER A 66 20.38 -9.96 -2.95
N SER A 67 19.74 -9.77 -4.12
CA SER A 67 20.38 -9.94 -5.43
C SER A 67 21.03 -8.65 -5.98
N LEU A 68 20.39 -7.50 -5.77
CA LEU A 68 20.76 -6.22 -6.40
C LEU A 68 21.05 -5.11 -5.37
N GLY A 69 20.96 -5.42 -4.08
CA GLY A 69 21.19 -4.49 -2.98
C GLY A 69 19.98 -3.61 -2.64
N ALA A 70 20.14 -2.83 -1.56
CA ALA A 70 19.07 -1.99 -1.01
C ALA A 70 18.48 -0.97 -2.00
N ALA A 71 19.32 -0.42 -2.88
CA ALA A 71 18.90 0.58 -3.85
C ALA A 71 17.85 0.04 -4.84
N ALA A 72 17.96 -1.23 -5.24
CA ALA A 72 17.04 -1.85 -6.19
C ALA A 72 15.61 -1.96 -5.65
N THR A 73 15.44 -2.28 -4.37
CA THR A 73 14.13 -2.28 -3.70
C THR A 73 13.46 -0.90 -3.69
N PHE A 74 14.23 0.16 -3.44
CA PHE A 74 13.70 1.52 -3.48
C PHE A 74 13.34 1.95 -4.91
N LEU A 75 14.17 1.59 -5.90
CA LEU A 75 13.92 1.91 -7.31
C LEU A 75 12.68 1.17 -7.84
N ALA A 76 12.50 -0.10 -7.47
CA ALA A 76 11.30 -0.87 -7.79
C ALA A 76 10.04 -0.24 -7.15
N GLY A 77 10.11 0.17 -5.88
CA GLY A 77 9.04 0.91 -5.23
C GLY A 77 8.70 2.23 -5.94
N ALA A 78 9.72 2.99 -6.36
CA ALA A 78 9.54 4.23 -7.13
C ALA A 78 8.89 3.97 -8.49
N ALA A 79 9.29 2.90 -9.20
CA ALA A 79 8.68 2.50 -10.46
C ALA A 79 7.20 2.13 -10.28
N PHE A 80 6.85 1.33 -9.26
CA PHE A 80 5.46 1.00 -8.97
C PHE A 80 4.62 2.25 -8.62
N ALA A 81 5.17 3.17 -7.83
CA ALA A 81 4.49 4.43 -7.50
C ALA A 81 4.23 5.30 -8.74
N LEU A 82 5.20 5.37 -9.66
CA LEU A 82 5.04 6.06 -10.94
C LEU A 82 3.96 5.41 -11.82
N VAL A 83 3.98 4.08 -11.96
CA VAL A 83 2.96 3.34 -12.71
C VAL A 83 1.57 3.59 -12.14
N ALA A 84 1.41 3.52 -10.82
CA ALA A 84 0.13 3.80 -10.16
C ALA A 84 -0.34 5.24 -10.40
N THR A 85 0.58 6.21 -10.33
CA THR A 85 0.28 7.64 -10.57
C THR A 85 -0.15 7.88 -12.02
N VAL A 86 0.58 7.33 -12.98
CA VAL A 86 0.24 7.43 -14.42
C VAL A 86 -1.10 6.75 -14.69
N GLY A 87 -1.33 5.56 -14.13
CA GLY A 87 -2.60 4.86 -14.25
C GLY A 87 -3.78 5.67 -13.68
N LEU A 88 -3.60 6.30 -12.52
CA LEU A 88 -4.60 7.18 -11.94
C LEU A 88 -4.88 8.40 -12.83
N LEU A 89 -3.85 9.09 -13.31
CA LEU A 89 -3.99 10.24 -14.21
C LEU A 89 -4.65 9.86 -15.54
N ALA A 90 -4.38 8.67 -16.06
CA ALA A 90 -5.04 8.15 -17.26
C ALA A 90 -6.52 7.83 -16.99
N ALA A 91 -6.82 7.17 -15.87
CA ALA A 91 -8.18 6.81 -15.48
C ALA A 91 -9.06 8.02 -15.16
N THR A 92 -8.49 9.09 -14.60
CA THR A 92 -9.22 10.34 -14.33
C THR A 92 -9.45 11.17 -15.58
N ARG A 93 -8.60 11.05 -16.61
CA ARG A 93 -8.82 11.71 -17.92
C ARG A 93 -9.84 10.99 -18.81
N ALA A 94 -10.09 9.70 -18.57
CA ALA A 94 -11.06 8.89 -19.30
C ALA A 94 -12.50 8.98 -18.74
N ARG A 95 -12.68 9.70 -17.62
CA ARG A 95 -13.98 10.02 -17.01
C ARG A 95 -14.36 11.46 -17.33
#